data_AF-E2Z9Y2-F1
#
_entry.id   AF-E2Z9Y2-F1
#
_cell.length_a   1.000
_cell.length_b   1.000
_cell.length_c   1.000
_cell.angle_alpha   90.00
_cell.angle_beta   90.00
_cell.angle_gamma   90.00
#
_symmetry.space_group_name_H-M   'P 1'
#
loop_
_entity.id
_entity.type
_entity.pdbx_description
1 polymer ?
#
loop_
_entity_poly.entity_id
_entity_poly.type
_entity_poly.pdbx_seq_one_letter_code
_entity_poly.pdbx_strand_id
1 'polypeptide(L)'
;DGKTGDGLNPQCGLIDEYHAHPTDEILEVINTGMVARRQPLLFIITTAGNNFGGPCYRVEYPLVEKILNPALDFDVVDYFCMVNELDRDDEGTLLDDVKNEECWIKANPIAAAYPEGLANIRSKLASALESPEKMESFLTKNMDLWVNQSELSYMDMAKWKERGAITAPPIDLYKQDMYIGIDLSMRIDLTAVGMVLPLDDDGTTKYLVRAHGFIPEEKVATHEKTDKAPYRAWARAGYLTITPGDVVDYRFIDTWIQEQMDNLGVNLKEVCYDPYNATQFSQELDSRGIVTVEVRQGMRTLSEPTKAFREEAYRGNILHEPNPLLDWAISNAVTKRDHNENILLDKAKSTNRIDPIAAVINAFSRAYVAELEDLSEYVLSDEFSL
;
A
#
# COMPACT_ATOMS: atom_id res chain seq x y z
N ASP A 1 8.91 -21.34 18.89
CA ASP A 1 9.12 -22.36 17.84
C ASP A 1 7.91 -22.39 16.91
N GLY A 2 7.81 -21.42 15.98
CA GLY A 2 6.80 -21.42 14.90
C GLY A 2 7.07 -22.50 13.83
N LYS A 3 7.56 -23.67 14.25
CA LYS A 3 8.06 -24.79 13.45
C LYS A 3 7.17 -26.03 13.56
N THR A 4 5.91 -25.89 13.97
CA THR A 4 5.00 -27.04 14.15
C THR A 4 4.05 -27.16 12.95
N GLY A 5 4.63 -27.33 11.76
CA GLY A 5 3.91 -27.53 10.49
C GLY A 5 4.70 -28.39 9.51
N ASP A 6 6.02 -28.17 9.47
CA ASP A 6 6.95 -28.98 8.68
C ASP A 6 6.92 -30.45 9.11
N GLY A 7 6.58 -31.33 8.16
CA GLY A 7 6.57 -32.78 8.35
C GLY A 7 5.27 -33.39 8.85
N LEU A 8 4.18 -32.62 8.98
CA LEU A 8 2.88 -33.15 9.40
C LEU A 8 2.20 -34.06 8.35
N ASN A 9 2.65 -33.99 7.08
CA ASN A 9 2.07 -34.72 5.94
C ASN A 9 0.52 -34.69 5.96
N PRO A 10 -0.09 -33.49 6.07
CA PRO A 10 -1.51 -33.36 6.40
C PRO A 10 -2.38 -33.86 5.24
N GLN A 11 -3.42 -34.64 5.55
CA GLN A 11 -4.43 -34.99 4.54
C GLN A 11 -5.42 -33.83 4.30
N CYS A 12 -5.67 -33.02 5.34
CA CYS A 12 -6.61 -31.91 5.31
C CYS A 12 -6.01 -30.75 6.11
N GLY A 13 -6.01 -29.55 5.53
CA GLY A 13 -5.60 -28.31 6.16
C GLY A 13 -6.77 -27.33 6.16
N LEU A 14 -6.95 -26.61 7.27
CA LEU A 14 -7.99 -25.60 7.40
C LEU A 14 -7.35 -24.33 7.95
N ILE A 15 -7.43 -23.27 7.15
CA ILE A 15 -6.93 -21.95 7.46
C ILE A 15 -8.14 -21.07 7.65
N ASP A 16 -8.43 -20.76 8.90
CA ASP A 16 -9.54 -19.90 9.27
C ASP A 16 -9.08 -18.45 9.43
N GLU A 17 -10.02 -17.53 9.20
CA GLU A 17 -9.83 -16.07 9.25
C GLU A 17 -8.62 -15.56 8.46
N TYR A 18 -8.42 -16.06 7.23
CA TYR A 18 -7.21 -15.77 6.45
C TYR A 18 -6.96 -14.27 6.20
N HIS A 19 -8.00 -13.43 6.19
CA HIS A 19 -7.88 -11.97 6.14
C HIS A 19 -7.03 -11.36 7.27
N ALA A 20 -6.96 -12.04 8.41
CA ALA A 20 -6.20 -11.60 9.58
C ALA A 20 -4.75 -12.12 9.56
N HIS A 21 -4.38 -12.99 8.61
CA HIS A 21 -3.04 -13.55 8.54
C HIS A 21 -2.08 -12.51 7.93
N PRO A 22 -0.92 -12.28 8.57
CA PRO A 22 0.02 -11.27 8.10
C PRO A 22 0.80 -11.72 6.85
N THR A 23 0.97 -13.03 6.70
CA THR A 23 1.83 -13.68 5.72
C THR A 23 1.16 -14.95 5.19
N ASP A 24 1.58 -15.42 4.02
CA ASP A 24 1.18 -16.67 3.39
C ASP A 24 1.91 -17.92 3.92
N GLU A 25 2.89 -17.75 4.82
CA GLU A 25 3.72 -18.83 5.36
C GLU A 25 2.92 -20.07 5.82
N ILE A 26 1.82 -19.90 6.55
CA ILE A 26 1.00 -21.03 7.01
C ILE A 26 0.34 -21.77 5.84
N LEU A 27 -0.10 -21.03 4.81
CA LEU A 27 -0.69 -21.59 3.60
C LEU A 27 0.36 -22.40 2.84
N GLU A 28 1.56 -21.85 2.66
CA GLU A 28 2.67 -22.52 1.99
C GLU A 28 3.13 -23.78 2.73
N VAL A 29 3.31 -23.71 4.04
CA VAL A 29 3.74 -24.86 4.87
C VAL A 29 2.74 -26.00 4.80
N ILE A 30 1.44 -25.69 4.91
CA ILE A 30 0.39 -26.71 4.82
C ILE A 30 0.35 -27.30 3.42
N ASN A 31 0.34 -26.46 2.38
CA ASN A 31 0.26 -26.89 0.99
C ASN A 31 1.47 -27.76 0.57
N THR A 32 2.68 -27.32 0.88
CA THR A 32 3.91 -28.08 0.58
C THR A 32 3.98 -29.39 1.36
N GLY A 33 3.46 -29.41 2.59
CA GLY A 33 3.33 -30.62 3.39
C GLY A 33 2.40 -31.68 2.77
N MET A 34 1.47 -31.28 1.89
CA MET A 34 0.47 -32.18 1.29
C MET A 34 0.97 -32.97 0.08
N VAL A 35 2.13 -32.65 -0.48
CA VAL A 35 2.62 -33.20 -1.78
C VAL A 35 2.65 -34.72 -1.84
N ALA A 36 2.93 -35.40 -0.73
CA ALA A 36 2.99 -36.86 -0.66
C ALA A 36 1.62 -37.53 -0.45
N ARG A 37 0.54 -36.77 -0.26
CA ARG A 37 -0.80 -37.28 0.02
C ARG A 37 -1.58 -37.55 -1.25
N ARG A 38 -2.39 -38.61 -1.22
CA ARG A 38 -3.39 -38.85 -2.26
C ARG A 38 -4.64 -38.02 -1.94
N GLN A 39 -5.05 -37.16 -2.86
CA GLN A 39 -6.25 -36.30 -2.73
C GLN A 39 -6.26 -35.45 -1.44
N PRO A 40 -5.22 -34.65 -1.17
CA PRO A 40 -5.25 -33.71 -0.05
C PRO A 40 -6.32 -32.63 -0.25
N LEU A 41 -6.81 -32.06 0.84
CA LEU A 41 -7.73 -30.92 0.81
C LEU A 41 -7.16 -29.76 1.64
N LEU A 42 -7.24 -28.55 1.10
CA LEU A 42 -6.85 -27.32 1.77
C LEU A 42 -8.04 -26.36 1.71
N PHE A 43 -8.51 -25.95 2.88
CA PHE A 43 -9.60 -25.00 3.03
C PHE A 43 -9.05 -23.66 3.49
N ILE A 44 -9.43 -22.60 2.79
CA ILE A 44 -9.33 -21.23 3.27
C ILE A 44 -10.75 -20.79 3.62
N ILE A 45 -10.97 -20.40 4.87
CA ILE A 45 -12.22 -19.81 5.34
C ILE A 45 -11.89 -18.39 5.79
N THR A 46 -12.59 -17.41 5.25
CA THR A 46 -12.32 -16.00 5.53
C THR A 46 -13.53 -15.14 5.24
N THR A 47 -13.46 -13.89 5.68
CA THR A 47 -14.33 -12.78 5.30
C THR A 47 -13.47 -11.63 4.80
N ALA A 48 -14.07 -10.54 4.34
CA ALA A 48 -13.40 -9.27 4.19
C ALA A 48 -12.78 -8.80 5.52
N GLY A 49 -11.65 -8.12 5.38
CA GLY A 49 -10.83 -7.64 6.49
C GLY A 49 -10.45 -6.17 6.32
N ASN A 50 -9.51 -5.74 7.16
CA ASN A 50 -8.91 -4.41 7.08
C ASN A 50 -7.42 -4.45 6.67
N ASN A 51 -6.84 -5.63 6.45
CA ASN A 51 -5.46 -5.78 6.02
C ASN A 51 -5.36 -5.88 4.49
N PHE A 52 -5.42 -4.72 3.82
CA PHE A 52 -5.27 -4.61 2.37
C PHE A 52 -3.85 -4.98 1.89
N GLY A 53 -2.85 -4.98 2.77
CA GLY A 53 -1.51 -5.48 2.49
C GLY A 53 -1.34 -7.00 2.68
N GLY A 54 -2.32 -7.67 3.25
CA GLY A 54 -2.27 -9.10 3.56
C GLY A 54 -2.38 -9.99 2.33
N PRO A 55 -1.94 -11.25 2.42
CA PRO A 55 -2.01 -12.22 1.32
C PRO A 55 -3.45 -12.53 0.91
N CYS A 56 -4.40 -12.51 1.85
CA CYS A 56 -5.82 -12.72 1.56
C CYS A 56 -6.36 -11.69 0.56
N TYR A 57 -6.07 -10.40 0.75
CA TYR A 57 -6.56 -9.36 -0.15
C TYR A 57 -5.72 -9.19 -1.42
N ARG A 58 -4.39 -9.38 -1.34
CA ARG A 58 -3.50 -9.12 -2.49
C ARG A 58 -3.30 -10.30 -3.43
N VAL A 59 -3.48 -11.52 -2.93
CA VAL A 59 -3.17 -12.75 -3.68
C VAL A 59 -4.43 -13.58 -3.87
N GLU A 60 -5.05 -13.96 -2.76
CA GLU A 60 -6.15 -14.92 -2.78
C GLU A 60 -7.44 -14.34 -3.39
N TYR A 61 -7.85 -13.16 -2.94
CA TYR A 61 -9.07 -12.51 -3.42
C TYR A 61 -9.01 -12.21 -4.94
N PRO A 62 -7.93 -11.62 -5.50
CA PRO A 62 -7.82 -11.43 -6.96
C PRO A 62 -7.74 -12.73 -7.77
N LEU A 63 -7.20 -13.81 -7.18
CA LEU A 63 -7.22 -15.13 -7.82
C LEU A 63 -8.65 -15.64 -7.94
N VAL A 64 -9.41 -15.59 -6.84
CA VAL A 64 -10.80 -16.02 -6.79
C VAL A 64 -11.69 -15.16 -7.68
N GLU A 65 -11.50 -13.83 -7.69
CA GLU A 65 -12.21 -12.92 -8.63
C GLU A 65 -11.98 -13.32 -10.08
N LYS A 66 -10.73 -13.68 -10.46
CA LYS A 66 -10.43 -14.15 -11.83
C LYS A 66 -11.12 -15.46 -12.17
N ILE A 67 -11.14 -16.41 -11.23
CA ILE A 67 -11.81 -17.72 -11.42
C ILE A 67 -13.33 -17.53 -11.58
N LEU A 68 -13.93 -16.62 -10.80
CA LEU A 68 -15.37 -16.37 -10.82
C LEU A 68 -15.83 -15.47 -11.97
N ASN A 69 -14.92 -14.78 -12.67
CA ASN A 69 -15.26 -13.85 -13.74
C ASN A 69 -15.58 -14.59 -15.06
N PRO A 70 -16.84 -14.62 -15.52
CA PRO A 70 -17.24 -15.36 -16.72
C PRO A 70 -16.75 -14.72 -18.03
N ALA A 71 -16.24 -13.49 -17.99
CA ALA A 71 -15.66 -12.81 -19.15
C ALA A 71 -14.19 -13.21 -19.39
N LEU A 72 -13.55 -13.89 -18.44
CA LEU A 72 -12.18 -14.38 -18.55
C LEU A 72 -12.17 -15.89 -18.82
N ASP A 73 -11.37 -16.31 -19.81
CA ASP A 73 -11.04 -17.73 -20.00
C ASP A 73 -9.92 -18.13 -19.03
N PHE A 74 -10.25 -18.21 -17.75
CA PHE A 74 -9.33 -18.51 -16.66
C PHE A 74 -9.95 -19.51 -15.68
N ASP A 75 -9.26 -20.61 -15.43
CA ASP A 75 -9.69 -21.64 -14.48
C ASP A 75 -8.49 -22.29 -13.79
N VAL A 76 -8.69 -22.77 -12.57
CA VAL A 76 -7.70 -23.53 -11.79
C VAL A 76 -8.34 -24.87 -11.43
N VAL A 77 -7.94 -25.92 -12.14
CA VAL A 77 -8.63 -27.23 -12.21
C VAL A 77 -8.91 -27.87 -10.85
N ASP A 78 -8.06 -27.62 -9.84
CA ASP A 78 -8.15 -28.18 -8.49
C ASP A 78 -8.58 -27.16 -7.43
N TYR A 79 -9.10 -26.01 -7.85
CA TYR A 79 -9.58 -24.95 -6.97
C TYR A 79 -11.10 -24.81 -6.99
N PHE A 80 -11.71 -24.81 -5.82
CA PHE A 80 -13.12 -24.47 -5.67
C PHE A 80 -13.22 -23.21 -4.82
N CYS A 81 -13.93 -22.21 -5.34
CA CYS A 81 -14.14 -20.94 -4.64
C CYS A 81 -15.62 -20.57 -4.60
N MET A 82 -16.01 -19.97 -3.48
CA MET A 82 -17.33 -19.38 -3.26
C MET A 82 -17.11 -18.08 -2.48
N VAL A 83 -17.61 -16.98 -3.02
CA VAL A 83 -17.56 -15.66 -2.37
C VAL A 83 -18.99 -15.22 -2.14
N ASN A 84 -19.27 -14.79 -0.91
CA ASN A 84 -20.57 -14.33 -0.47
C ASN A 84 -20.44 -12.88 -0.04
N GLU A 85 -20.52 -11.98 -1.01
CA GLU A 85 -20.43 -10.54 -0.81
C GLU A 85 -21.52 -9.80 -1.60
N LEU A 86 -21.61 -8.49 -1.43
CA LEU A 86 -22.45 -7.65 -2.29
C LEU A 86 -21.73 -7.32 -3.61
N ASP A 87 -22.50 -7.19 -4.69
CA ASP A 87 -21.95 -7.03 -6.03
C ASP A 87 -21.35 -5.63 -6.25
N ARG A 88 -20.26 -5.59 -7.01
CA ARG A 88 -19.58 -4.37 -7.49
C ARG A 88 -19.44 -4.40 -9.00
N ASP A 89 -19.29 -3.23 -9.62
CA ASP A 89 -18.84 -3.13 -11.02
C ASP A 89 -17.31 -3.31 -11.12
N ASP A 90 -16.81 -3.32 -12.36
CA ASP A 90 -15.39 -3.51 -12.66
C ASP A 90 -14.53 -2.38 -12.06
N GLU A 91 -15.11 -1.20 -11.86
CA GLU A 91 -14.52 -0.03 -11.19
C GLU A 91 -14.60 -0.08 -9.65
N GLY A 92 -15.15 -1.17 -9.09
CA GLY A 92 -15.26 -1.40 -7.65
C GLY A 92 -16.39 -0.62 -6.96
N THR A 93 -17.28 0.02 -7.72
CA THR A 93 -18.47 0.70 -7.22
C THR A 93 -19.52 -0.32 -6.82
N LEU A 94 -20.09 -0.15 -5.63
CA LEU A 94 -21.14 -1.03 -5.13
C LEU A 94 -22.42 -0.90 -5.97
N LEU A 95 -22.87 -2.00 -6.58
CA LEU A 95 -24.10 -2.08 -7.37
C LEU A 95 -25.32 -2.31 -6.49
N ASP A 96 -25.16 -3.10 -5.43
CA ASP A 96 -26.23 -3.41 -4.49
C ASP A 96 -26.45 -2.28 -3.48
N ASP A 97 -27.70 -1.86 -3.28
CA ASP A 97 -28.04 -0.96 -2.18
C ASP A 97 -27.99 -1.73 -0.85
N VAL A 98 -27.05 -1.35 0.00
CA VAL A 98 -26.87 -1.90 1.36
C VAL A 98 -28.15 -1.81 2.21
N LYS A 99 -29.01 -0.82 1.93
CA LYS A 99 -30.31 -0.65 2.62
C LYS A 99 -31.40 -1.54 2.06
N ASN A 100 -31.21 -2.15 0.89
CA ASN A 100 -32.13 -3.11 0.32
C ASN A 100 -31.93 -4.49 0.96
N GLU A 101 -32.90 -4.91 1.76
CA GLU A 101 -32.89 -6.20 2.47
C GLU A 101 -32.85 -7.40 1.51
N GLU A 102 -33.34 -7.25 0.27
CA GLU A 102 -33.29 -8.31 -0.75
C GLU A 102 -31.86 -8.67 -1.16
N CYS A 103 -30.91 -7.73 -1.05
CA CYS A 103 -29.51 -7.96 -1.40
C CYS A 103 -28.74 -8.73 -0.31
N TRP A 104 -29.22 -8.71 0.95
CA TRP A 104 -28.46 -9.28 2.08
C TRP A 104 -28.24 -10.79 2.00
N ILE A 105 -29.06 -11.50 1.22
CA ILE A 105 -28.91 -12.95 1.00
C ILE A 105 -27.62 -13.30 0.25
N LYS A 106 -27.06 -12.38 -0.53
CA LYS A 106 -25.79 -12.60 -1.25
C LYS A 106 -24.63 -12.73 -0.28
N ALA A 107 -24.50 -11.77 0.64
CA ALA A 107 -23.48 -11.76 1.68
C ALA A 107 -23.79 -12.65 2.89
N ASN A 108 -25.07 -12.94 3.16
CA ASN A 108 -25.51 -13.70 4.33
C ASN A 108 -26.51 -14.81 3.92
N PRO A 109 -26.10 -15.80 3.11
CA PRO A 109 -27.01 -16.82 2.58
C PRO A 109 -27.75 -17.62 3.65
N ILE A 110 -27.18 -17.73 4.85
CA ILE A 110 -27.80 -18.40 6.00
C ILE A 110 -28.63 -17.42 6.82
N ALA A 111 -28.04 -16.31 7.29
CA ALA A 111 -28.72 -15.40 8.22
C ALA A 111 -29.88 -14.63 7.57
N ALA A 112 -29.81 -14.34 6.26
CA ALA A 112 -30.91 -13.69 5.56
C ALA A 112 -32.01 -14.67 5.10
N ALA A 113 -31.84 -15.98 5.31
CA ALA A 113 -32.83 -16.99 4.89
C ALA A 113 -34.00 -17.17 5.87
N TYR A 114 -33.97 -16.52 7.04
CA TYR A 114 -35.02 -16.66 8.06
C TYR A 114 -35.29 -15.35 8.83
N PRO A 115 -36.51 -15.16 9.37
CA PRO A 115 -36.96 -13.87 9.90
C PRO A 115 -36.09 -13.29 11.02
N GLU A 116 -35.61 -14.12 11.95
CA GLU A 116 -34.80 -13.68 13.08
C GLU A 116 -33.40 -13.22 12.65
N GLY A 117 -32.81 -13.89 11.66
CA GLY A 117 -31.51 -13.49 11.11
C GLY A 117 -31.62 -12.18 10.31
N LEU A 118 -32.67 -12.02 9.50
CA LEU A 118 -32.99 -10.74 8.86
C LEU A 118 -33.19 -9.61 9.88
N ALA A 119 -33.92 -9.87 10.96
CA ALA A 119 -34.12 -8.90 12.04
C ALA A 119 -32.78 -8.46 12.69
N ASN A 120 -31.83 -9.39 12.86
CA ASN A 120 -30.50 -9.07 13.38
C ASN A 120 -29.70 -8.20 12.41
N ILE A 121 -29.69 -8.51 11.11
CA ILE A 121 -29.00 -7.69 10.10
C ILE A 121 -29.61 -6.29 10.06
N ARG A 122 -30.94 -6.19 10.09
CA ARG A 122 -31.67 -4.91 10.15
C ARG A 122 -31.30 -4.08 11.38
N SER A 123 -31.18 -4.72 12.54
CA SER A 123 -30.77 -4.04 13.78
C SER A 123 -29.34 -3.51 13.71
N LYS A 124 -28.42 -4.27 13.09
CA LYS A 124 -27.04 -3.81 12.86
C LYS A 124 -26.99 -2.65 11.86
N LEU A 125 -27.73 -2.72 10.76
CA LEU A 125 -27.84 -1.62 9.81
C LEU A 125 -28.40 -0.36 10.48
N ALA A 126 -29.47 -0.48 11.26
CA ALA A 126 -30.04 0.65 11.99
C ALA A 126 -29.00 1.30 12.92
N SER A 127 -28.21 0.50 13.62
CA SER A 127 -27.11 0.99 14.46
C SER A 127 -25.99 1.65 13.65
N ALA A 128 -25.73 1.16 12.45
CA ALA A 128 -24.72 1.70 11.53
C ALA A 128 -25.15 3.01 10.86
N LEU A 129 -26.44 3.19 10.56
CA LEU A 129 -26.97 4.43 9.99
C LEU A 129 -26.84 5.62 10.94
N GLU A 130 -26.83 5.37 12.24
CA GLU A 130 -26.63 6.39 13.28
C GLU A 130 -25.15 6.77 13.50
N SER A 131 -24.19 6.03 12.93
CA SER A 131 -22.76 6.23 13.20
C SER A 131 -21.85 5.79 12.04
N PRO A 132 -21.10 6.72 11.42
CA PRO A 132 -20.16 6.41 10.34
C PRO A 132 -19.15 5.30 10.68
N GLU A 133 -18.61 5.28 11.91
CA GLU A 133 -17.67 4.25 12.38
C GLU A 133 -18.28 2.84 12.39
N LYS A 134 -19.58 2.73 12.70
CA LYS A 134 -20.30 1.45 12.68
C LYS A 134 -20.70 1.03 11.27
N MET A 135 -20.82 1.98 10.33
CA MET A 135 -21.08 1.66 8.93
C MET A 135 -19.94 0.87 8.33
N GLU A 136 -18.69 1.24 8.59
CA GLU A 136 -17.53 0.45 8.13
C GLU A 136 -17.61 -0.98 8.66
N SER A 137 -17.77 -1.15 9.97
CA SER A 137 -17.89 -2.48 10.57
C SER A 137 -19.07 -3.27 10.00
N PHE A 138 -20.18 -2.61 9.68
CA PHE A 138 -21.34 -3.27 9.08
C PHE A 138 -21.04 -3.72 7.66
N LEU A 139 -20.44 -2.86 6.83
CA LEU A 139 -20.07 -3.23 5.46
C LEU A 139 -19.07 -4.37 5.45
N THR A 140 -18.01 -4.32 6.27
CA THR A 140 -16.99 -5.37 6.30
C THR A 140 -17.49 -6.67 6.94
N LYS A 141 -18.18 -6.61 8.08
CA LYS A 141 -18.55 -7.81 8.86
C LYS A 141 -19.95 -8.34 8.61
N ASN A 142 -20.79 -7.61 7.88
CA ASN A 142 -22.13 -8.07 7.52
C ASN A 142 -22.37 -8.08 6.02
N MET A 143 -21.73 -7.25 5.22
CA MET A 143 -21.89 -7.27 3.76
C MET A 143 -20.69 -7.89 3.03
N ASP A 144 -19.71 -8.40 3.78
CA ASP A 144 -18.46 -8.99 3.31
C ASP A 144 -17.67 -8.08 2.36
N LEU A 145 -17.71 -6.78 2.59
CA LEU A 145 -17.06 -5.80 1.73
C LEU A 145 -15.68 -5.41 2.25
N TRP A 146 -14.67 -5.45 1.39
CA TRP A 146 -13.40 -4.78 1.66
C TRP A 146 -13.63 -3.26 1.60
N VAL A 147 -13.77 -2.64 2.77
CA VAL A 147 -13.97 -1.19 2.95
C VAL A 147 -12.73 -0.60 3.60
N ASN A 148 -12.19 0.44 2.97
CA ASN A 148 -11.00 1.12 3.44
C ASN A 148 -11.33 1.96 4.68
N GLN A 149 -10.47 1.95 5.71
CA GLN A 149 -10.81 2.44 7.05
C GLN A 149 -11.13 3.95 7.14
N SER A 150 -12.28 4.33 7.69
CA SER A 150 -12.68 5.68 8.20
C SER A 150 -12.59 6.91 7.26
N GLU A 151 -13.33 8.00 7.59
CA GLU A 151 -13.16 9.34 6.98
C GLU A 151 -11.71 9.87 7.05
N LEU A 152 -10.87 9.30 7.93
CA LEU A 152 -9.49 9.73 8.11
C LEU A 152 -8.51 9.01 7.19
N SER A 153 -8.90 7.93 6.48
CA SER A 153 -7.99 7.28 5.52
C SER A 153 -7.51 8.29 4.49
N TYR A 154 -6.21 8.22 4.23
CA TYR A 154 -5.57 9.12 3.29
C TYR A 154 -6.01 8.82 1.85
N MET A 155 -5.98 7.55 1.45
CA MET A 155 -6.09 7.12 0.06
C MET A 155 -7.10 5.99 -0.08
N ASP A 156 -8.00 6.10 -1.05
CA ASP A 156 -8.85 5.00 -1.51
C ASP A 156 -8.01 3.96 -2.27
N MET A 157 -7.83 2.78 -1.67
CA MET A 157 -6.96 1.73 -2.23
C MET A 157 -7.47 1.13 -3.53
N ALA A 158 -8.80 1.16 -3.78
CA ALA A 158 -9.33 0.70 -5.06
C ALA A 158 -8.90 1.65 -6.18
N LYS A 159 -9.09 2.96 -5.97
CA LYS A 159 -8.65 4.00 -6.92
C LYS A 159 -7.14 4.02 -7.10
N TRP A 160 -6.38 3.84 -6.02
CA TRP A 160 -4.92 3.74 -6.08
C TRP A 160 -4.48 2.62 -7.02
N LYS A 161 -5.01 1.41 -6.82
CA LYS A 161 -4.64 0.24 -7.61
C LYS A 161 -5.09 0.34 -9.06
N GLU A 162 -6.31 0.78 -9.30
CA GLU A 162 -6.90 0.80 -10.65
C GLU A 162 -6.28 1.89 -11.54
N ARG A 163 -6.09 3.11 -11.00
CA ARG A 163 -5.79 4.29 -11.82
C ARG A 163 -4.31 4.52 -12.07
N GLY A 164 -3.45 4.02 -11.19
CA GLY A 164 -2.00 4.26 -11.24
C GLY A 164 -1.17 3.04 -11.63
N ALA A 165 -1.75 1.83 -11.65
CA ALA A 165 -0.97 0.62 -11.92
C ALA A 165 -0.47 0.60 -13.37
N ILE A 166 0.84 0.44 -13.53
CA ILE A 166 1.46 0.26 -14.84
C ILE A 166 1.14 -1.16 -15.33
N THR A 167 0.28 -1.25 -16.33
CA THR A 167 -0.13 -2.51 -17.00
C THR A 167 0.49 -2.70 -18.38
N ALA A 168 1.24 -1.69 -18.85
CA ALA A 168 1.83 -1.58 -20.18
C ALA A 168 3.35 -1.92 -20.15
N PRO A 169 4.06 -1.98 -21.31
CA PRO A 169 5.49 -2.31 -21.31
C PRO A 169 6.33 -1.30 -20.51
N PRO A 170 7.56 -1.68 -20.11
CA PRO A 170 8.41 -0.86 -19.25
C PRO A 170 8.59 0.55 -19.81
N ILE A 171 8.38 1.55 -18.95
CA ILE A 171 8.64 2.96 -19.26
C ILE A 171 10.15 3.14 -19.38
N ASP A 172 10.62 3.80 -20.44
CA ASP A 172 12.03 4.16 -20.57
C ASP A 172 12.35 5.33 -19.62
N LEU A 173 13.12 5.04 -18.59
CA LEU A 173 13.52 6.00 -17.56
C LEU A 173 14.89 6.63 -17.84
N TYR A 174 15.55 6.26 -18.95
CA TYR A 174 16.88 6.75 -19.24
C TYR A 174 16.88 8.28 -19.35
N LYS A 175 17.79 8.92 -18.60
CA LYS A 175 17.95 10.37 -18.44
C LYS A 175 16.72 11.10 -17.87
N GLN A 176 15.73 10.40 -17.36
CA GLN A 176 14.65 11.04 -16.62
C GLN A 176 15.16 11.56 -15.28
N ASP A 177 14.56 12.64 -14.83
CA ASP A 177 14.91 13.26 -13.56
C ASP A 177 14.31 12.47 -12.41
N MET A 178 15.07 12.32 -11.34
CA MET A 178 14.68 11.54 -10.17
C MET A 178 14.85 12.37 -8.90
N TYR A 179 13.80 12.35 -8.08
CA TYR A 179 13.76 12.94 -6.75
C TYR A 179 13.67 11.82 -5.74
N ILE A 180 14.50 11.89 -4.70
CA ILE A 180 14.51 10.93 -3.60
C ILE A 180 13.97 11.60 -2.36
N GLY A 181 13.20 10.86 -1.57
CA GLY A 181 12.74 11.26 -0.25
C GLY A 181 13.05 10.17 0.74
N ILE A 182 13.49 10.53 1.93
CA ILE A 182 13.90 9.56 2.96
C ILE A 182 13.13 9.85 4.25
N ASP A 183 12.40 8.85 4.75
CA ASP A 183 11.85 8.85 6.11
C ASP A 183 12.86 8.15 7.03
N LEU A 184 13.73 8.97 7.64
CA LEU A 184 14.72 8.56 8.64
C LEU A 184 14.06 8.52 10.01
N SER A 185 13.19 7.53 10.23
CA SER A 185 12.65 7.21 11.56
C SER A 185 13.78 7.03 12.59
N MET A 186 13.44 6.71 13.84
CA MET A 186 14.49 6.26 14.78
C MET A 186 15.30 5.14 14.10
N ARG A 187 16.65 5.19 14.17
CA ARG A 187 17.56 4.27 13.46
C ARG A 187 17.33 2.78 13.72
N ILE A 188 16.47 2.46 14.67
CA ILE A 188 16.06 1.11 15.10
C ILE A 188 14.74 0.63 14.48
N ASP A 189 14.03 1.50 13.75
CA ASP A 189 12.74 1.23 13.11
C ASP A 189 12.90 1.06 11.58
N LEU A 190 11.78 0.83 10.88
CA LEU A 190 11.70 0.83 9.42
C LEU A 190 12.09 2.21 8.87
N THR A 191 13.23 2.29 8.19
CA THR A 191 13.59 3.45 7.36
C THR A 191 13.09 3.22 5.95
N ALA A 192 12.60 4.26 5.27
CA ALA A 192 12.10 4.12 3.90
C ALA A 192 12.68 5.17 2.96
N VAL A 193 12.87 4.77 1.71
CA VAL A 193 13.25 5.65 0.60
C VAL A 193 12.12 5.65 -0.42
N GLY A 194 11.62 6.83 -0.76
CA GLY A 194 10.67 7.06 -1.85
C GLY A 194 11.40 7.65 -3.05
N MET A 195 11.09 7.16 -4.24
CA MET A 195 11.54 7.69 -5.52
C MET A 195 10.35 8.29 -6.24
N VAL A 196 10.53 9.47 -6.84
CA VAL A 196 9.54 10.11 -7.70
C VAL A 196 10.25 10.58 -8.96
N LEU A 197 9.76 10.15 -10.12
CA LEU A 197 10.25 10.56 -11.43
C LEU A 197 9.10 11.25 -12.16
N PRO A 198 9.15 12.58 -12.36
CA PRO A 198 8.22 13.26 -13.26
C PRO A 198 8.53 12.84 -14.71
N LEU A 199 7.49 12.51 -15.45
CA LEU A 199 7.52 12.01 -16.82
C LEU A 199 6.53 12.85 -17.64
N ASP A 200 6.99 13.43 -18.74
CA ASP A 200 6.09 14.09 -19.69
C ASP A 200 5.31 13.04 -20.48
N ASP A 201 3.99 13.13 -20.43
CA ASP A 201 3.06 12.31 -21.19
C ASP A 201 2.12 13.25 -21.98
N ASP A 202 2.52 13.58 -23.20
CA ASP A 202 1.80 14.47 -24.12
C ASP A 202 1.41 15.83 -23.49
N GLY A 203 2.32 16.47 -22.76
CA GLY A 203 2.10 17.76 -22.11
C GLY A 203 1.35 17.68 -20.79
N THR A 204 1.15 16.47 -20.26
CA THR A 204 0.70 16.24 -18.89
C THR A 204 1.80 15.53 -18.11
N THR A 205 2.22 16.10 -16.99
CA THR A 205 3.19 15.45 -16.11
C THR A 205 2.54 14.27 -15.40
N LYS A 206 3.12 13.08 -15.59
CA LYS A 206 2.87 11.91 -14.76
C LYS A 206 4.05 11.68 -13.82
N TYR A 207 3.80 11.01 -12.70
CA TYR A 207 4.80 10.77 -11.68
C TYR A 207 4.95 9.27 -11.45
N LEU A 208 6.05 8.68 -11.93
CA LEU A 208 6.39 7.32 -11.54
C LEU A 208 6.91 7.32 -10.11
N VAL A 209 6.30 6.51 -9.25
CA VAL A 209 6.68 6.39 -7.85
C VAL A 209 7.10 4.97 -7.49
N ARG A 210 8.18 4.88 -6.71
CA ARG A 210 8.66 3.63 -6.09
C ARG A 210 9.00 3.88 -4.64
N ALA A 211 8.96 2.85 -3.82
CA ALA A 211 9.45 2.92 -2.44
C ALA A 211 10.22 1.64 -2.06
N HIS A 212 11.19 1.79 -1.17
CA HIS A 212 12.01 0.70 -0.66
C HIS A 212 12.25 0.85 0.84
N GLY A 213 12.12 -0.24 1.58
CA GLY A 213 12.31 -0.27 3.03
C GLY A 213 13.70 -0.73 3.44
N PHE A 214 14.16 -0.31 4.62
CA PHE A 214 15.36 -0.78 5.28
C PHE A 214 15.04 -1.08 6.73
N ILE A 215 15.43 -2.26 7.21
CA ILE A 215 15.20 -2.69 8.59
C ILE A 215 16.41 -3.44 9.15
N PRO A 216 16.82 -3.23 10.41
CA PRO A 216 17.90 -3.98 11.02
C PRO A 216 17.51 -5.44 11.27
N GLU A 217 18.41 -6.38 11.01
CA GLU A 217 18.16 -7.83 11.14
C GLU A 217 17.67 -8.23 12.53
N GLU A 218 18.20 -7.59 13.58
CA GLU A 218 17.83 -7.86 14.97
C GLU A 218 16.39 -7.41 15.30
N LYS A 219 15.82 -6.51 14.48
CA LYS A 219 14.50 -5.93 14.70
C LYS A 219 13.41 -6.65 13.90
N VAL A 220 13.75 -7.29 12.79
CA VAL A 220 12.81 -8.00 11.89
C VAL A 220 11.81 -8.86 12.65
N ALA A 221 12.28 -9.79 13.49
CA ALA A 221 11.40 -10.73 14.19
C ALA A 221 10.45 -10.05 15.20
N THR A 222 10.83 -8.88 15.72
CA THR A 222 9.97 -8.09 16.61
C THR A 222 8.92 -7.35 15.79
N HIS A 223 9.32 -6.68 14.71
CA HIS A 223 8.41 -5.94 13.83
C HIS A 223 7.40 -6.82 13.12
N GLU A 224 7.77 -8.02 12.64
CA GLU A 224 6.81 -8.94 12.04
C GLU A 224 5.69 -9.32 13.01
N LYS A 225 5.97 -9.36 14.32
CA LYS A 225 4.97 -9.65 15.36
C LYS A 225 4.13 -8.43 15.73
N THR A 226 4.76 -7.27 15.90
CA THR A 226 4.06 -6.05 16.33
C THR A 226 3.25 -5.44 15.20
N ASP A 227 3.85 -5.33 14.03
CA ASP A 227 3.31 -4.63 12.87
C ASP A 227 2.48 -5.60 12.00
N LYS A 228 2.51 -6.91 12.32
CA LYS A 228 1.79 -7.99 11.62
C LYS A 228 2.00 -7.90 10.11
N ALA A 229 3.25 -7.73 9.70
CA ALA A 229 3.65 -7.44 8.34
C ALA A 229 4.78 -8.39 7.88
N PRO A 230 4.79 -8.84 6.61
CA PRO A 230 5.71 -9.85 6.10
C PRO A 230 7.08 -9.29 5.69
N TYR A 231 7.83 -8.68 6.62
CA TYR A 231 9.13 -8.04 6.33
C TYR A 231 10.10 -8.94 5.58
N ARG A 232 10.24 -10.22 5.98
CA ARG A 232 11.12 -11.17 5.28
C ARG A 232 10.65 -11.50 3.87
N ALA A 233 9.34 -11.53 3.61
CA ALA A 233 8.84 -11.78 2.27
C ALA A 233 9.11 -10.58 1.36
N TRP A 234 8.90 -9.36 1.86
CA TRP A 234 9.28 -8.13 1.15
C TRP A 234 10.77 -8.08 0.86
N ALA A 235 11.61 -8.56 1.79
CA ALA A 235 13.05 -8.65 1.57
C ALA A 235 13.41 -9.62 0.44
N ARG A 236 12.81 -10.82 0.43
CA ARG A 236 13.02 -11.80 -0.65
C ARG A 236 12.54 -11.29 -2.01
N ALA A 237 11.47 -10.50 -2.03
CA ALA A 237 10.90 -9.93 -3.24
C ALA A 237 11.58 -8.61 -3.69
N GLY A 238 12.57 -8.12 -2.94
CA GLY A 238 13.36 -6.94 -3.32
C GLY A 238 12.70 -5.58 -3.00
N TYR A 239 11.62 -5.54 -2.24
CA TYR A 239 10.97 -4.28 -1.79
C TYR A 239 11.56 -3.72 -0.49
N LEU A 240 12.42 -4.51 0.17
CA LEU A 240 12.99 -4.19 1.45
C LEU A 240 14.41 -4.78 1.58
N THR A 241 15.32 -4.08 2.24
CA THR A 241 16.66 -4.57 2.56
C THR A 241 16.79 -4.78 4.06
N ILE A 242 17.22 -5.97 4.46
CA ILE A 242 17.58 -6.25 5.85
C ILE A 242 19.05 -5.86 6.05
N THR A 243 19.32 -4.89 6.92
CA THR A 243 20.69 -4.43 7.21
C THR A 243 21.28 -5.20 8.40
N PRO A 244 22.59 -5.51 8.39
CA PRO A 244 23.24 -6.18 9.52
C PRO A 244 23.22 -5.32 10.80
N GLY A 245 23.11 -5.99 11.96
CA GLY A 245 23.15 -5.34 13.28
C GLY A 245 21.80 -4.81 13.79
N ASP A 246 21.86 -3.85 14.71
CA ASP A 246 20.73 -3.35 15.51
C ASP A 246 20.19 -1.99 15.06
N VAL A 247 20.87 -1.34 14.10
CA VAL A 247 20.51 -0.05 13.51
C VAL A 247 20.61 -0.08 11.98
N VAL A 248 19.84 0.78 11.30
CA VAL A 248 19.94 0.97 9.86
C VAL A 248 21.21 1.76 9.57
N ASP A 249 22.11 1.13 8.83
CA ASP A 249 23.33 1.76 8.34
C ASP A 249 23.06 2.48 7.01
N TYR A 250 23.21 3.81 7.02
CA TYR A 250 22.91 4.65 5.87
C TYR A 250 23.76 4.34 4.62
N ARG A 251 24.89 3.64 4.77
CA ARG A 251 25.68 3.16 3.62
C ARG A 251 24.89 2.21 2.73
N PHE A 252 23.94 1.44 3.29
CA PHE A 252 23.04 0.58 2.51
C PHE A 252 22.04 1.41 1.71
N ILE A 253 21.55 2.52 2.28
CA ILE A 253 20.67 3.47 1.59
C ILE A 253 21.42 4.10 0.43
N ASP A 254 22.65 4.59 0.66
CA ASP A 254 23.50 5.17 -0.36
C ASP A 254 23.83 4.21 -1.51
N THR A 255 24.11 2.96 -1.17
CA THR A 255 24.41 1.91 -2.15
C THR A 255 23.18 1.65 -3.01
N TRP A 256 22.01 1.50 -2.37
CA TRP A 256 20.77 1.27 -3.08
C TRP A 256 20.40 2.44 -4.01
N ILE A 257 20.55 3.69 -3.57
CA ILE A 257 20.29 4.87 -4.42
C ILE A 257 21.22 4.86 -5.65
N GLN A 258 22.51 4.56 -5.47
CA GLN A 258 23.46 4.45 -6.59
C GLN A 258 23.08 3.32 -7.55
N GLU A 259 22.71 2.15 -7.03
CA GLU A 259 22.22 1.04 -7.86
C GLU A 259 20.99 1.43 -8.68
N GLN A 260 20.04 2.18 -8.11
CA GLN A 260 18.88 2.67 -8.87
C GLN A 260 19.30 3.66 -9.97
N MET A 261 20.23 4.57 -9.68
CA MET A 261 20.76 5.51 -10.68
C MET A 261 21.43 4.77 -11.84
N ASP A 262 22.29 3.79 -11.54
CA ASP A 262 23.04 3.04 -12.55
C ASP A 262 22.12 2.12 -13.38
N ASN A 263 21.19 1.43 -12.73
CA ASN A 263 20.31 0.46 -13.40
C ASN A 263 19.25 1.13 -14.27
N LEU A 264 18.74 2.29 -13.87
CA LEU A 264 17.69 3.02 -14.60
C LEU A 264 18.27 4.10 -15.52
N GLY A 265 19.53 4.50 -15.31
CA GLY A 265 20.19 5.58 -16.04
C GLY A 265 19.54 6.95 -15.82
N VAL A 266 19.02 7.19 -14.62
CA VAL A 266 18.27 8.40 -14.22
C VAL A 266 19.17 9.48 -13.64
N ASN A 267 18.74 10.74 -13.70
CA ASN A 267 19.45 11.89 -13.14
C ASN A 267 18.92 12.23 -11.74
N LEU A 268 19.68 11.89 -10.70
CA LEU A 268 19.33 12.32 -9.34
C LEU A 268 19.43 13.85 -9.22
N LYS A 269 18.30 14.51 -8.96
CA LYS A 269 18.23 15.97 -8.76
C LYS A 269 18.41 16.36 -7.31
N GLU A 270 17.56 15.82 -6.45
CA GLU A 270 17.50 16.20 -5.04
C GLU A 270 17.26 14.96 -4.16
N VAL A 271 17.90 14.94 -3.00
CA VAL A 271 17.60 14.02 -1.90
C VAL A 271 16.94 14.79 -0.76
N CYS A 272 15.68 14.49 -0.51
CA CYS A 272 14.81 15.16 0.44
C CYS A 272 14.77 14.38 1.76
N TYR A 273 14.93 15.06 2.89
CA TYR A 273 14.99 14.40 4.19
C TYR A 273 14.46 15.27 5.34
N ASP A 274 14.06 14.65 6.45
CA ASP A 274 13.73 15.37 7.69
C ASP A 274 15.02 15.77 8.45
N PRO A 275 15.25 17.06 8.74
CA PRO A 275 16.48 17.55 9.37
C PRO A 275 16.82 16.93 10.74
N TYR A 276 15.86 16.39 11.49
CA TYR A 276 16.08 15.98 12.89
C TYR A 276 17.13 14.87 13.09
N ASN A 277 17.34 13.94 12.14
CA ASN A 277 18.23 12.77 12.30
C ASN A 277 19.24 12.56 11.14
N ALA A 278 19.39 13.56 10.28
CA ALA A 278 19.96 13.39 8.95
C ALA A 278 21.20 14.24 8.65
N THR A 279 21.63 15.12 9.56
CA THR A 279 22.68 16.11 9.29
C THR A 279 24.01 15.51 8.84
N GLN A 280 24.42 14.37 9.41
CA GLN A 280 25.65 13.69 8.98
C GLN A 280 25.50 13.09 7.58
N PHE A 281 24.35 12.46 7.33
CA PHE A 281 24.03 11.83 6.05
C PHE A 281 23.96 12.85 4.92
N SER A 282 23.37 14.02 5.17
CA SER A 282 23.30 15.10 4.19
C SER A 282 24.67 15.67 3.86
N GLN A 283 25.55 15.86 4.85
CA GLN A 283 26.93 16.29 4.62
C GLN A 283 27.72 15.30 3.73
N GLU A 284 27.52 13.99 3.92
CA GLU A 284 28.16 12.96 3.10
C GLU A 284 27.64 12.96 1.65
N LEU A 285 26.35 13.20 1.43
CA LEU A 285 25.75 13.37 0.10
C LEU A 285 26.25 14.66 -0.58
N ASP A 286 26.24 15.80 0.13
CA ASP A 286 26.72 17.09 -0.38
C ASP A 286 28.20 17.01 -0.81
N SER A 287 29.03 16.29 -0.04
CA SER A 287 30.45 16.09 -0.37
C SER A 287 30.68 15.34 -1.68
N ARG A 288 29.67 14.59 -2.15
CA ARG A 288 29.65 13.87 -3.44
C ARG A 288 29.01 14.68 -4.56
N GLY A 289 28.56 15.91 -4.28
CA GLY A 289 27.88 16.79 -5.24
C GLY A 289 26.40 16.46 -5.44
N ILE A 290 25.79 15.67 -4.54
CA ILE A 290 24.35 15.40 -4.56
C ILE A 290 23.64 16.53 -3.80
N VAL A 291 22.66 17.17 -4.43
CA VAL A 291 21.89 18.24 -3.80
C VAL A 291 20.98 17.63 -2.75
N THR A 292 21.09 18.12 -1.52
CA THR A 292 20.24 17.66 -0.40
C THR A 292 19.29 18.77 0.05
N VAL A 293 18.04 18.42 0.31
CA VAL A 293 16.98 19.38 0.68
C VAL A 293 16.29 18.97 1.97
N GLU A 294 16.28 19.87 2.94
CA GLU A 294 15.55 19.68 4.20
C GLU A 294 14.05 19.89 3.99
N VAL A 295 13.27 18.83 4.18
CA VAL A 295 11.79 18.87 4.17
C VAL A 295 11.30 18.80 5.61
N ARG A 296 10.98 19.98 6.17
CA ARG A 296 10.50 20.09 7.55
C ARG A 296 9.15 19.40 7.71
N GLN A 297 9.06 18.52 8.70
CA GLN A 297 7.82 17.85 9.03
C GLN A 297 6.80 18.83 9.63
N GLY A 298 5.65 18.99 8.96
CA GLY A 298 4.56 19.82 9.46
C GLY A 298 3.58 20.29 8.39
N MET A 299 2.41 20.74 8.84
CA MET A 299 1.31 21.20 7.98
C MET A 299 1.74 22.25 6.95
N ARG A 300 2.58 23.21 7.34
CA ARG A 300 3.00 24.30 6.46
C ARG A 300 3.80 23.84 5.23
N THR A 301 4.58 22.78 5.38
CA THR A 301 5.48 22.30 4.33
C THR A 301 4.84 21.17 3.53
N LEU A 302 4.13 20.27 4.21
CA LEU A 302 3.67 19.02 3.63
C LEU A 302 2.17 18.97 3.32
N SER A 303 1.37 19.97 3.70
CA SER A 303 -0.07 19.94 3.42
C SER A 303 -0.37 19.92 1.93
N GLU A 304 0.19 20.86 1.17
CA GLU A 304 -0.05 20.94 -0.28
C GLU A 304 0.49 19.71 -1.01
N PRO A 305 1.74 19.24 -0.79
CA PRO A 305 2.20 17.97 -1.36
C PRO A 305 1.31 16.77 -1.02
N THR A 306 0.82 16.68 0.23
CA THR A 306 -0.06 15.58 0.65
C THR A 306 -1.42 15.63 -0.06
N LYS A 307 -1.99 16.82 -0.28
CA LYS A 307 -3.24 16.98 -1.05
C LYS A 307 -3.02 16.67 -2.53
N ALA A 308 -2.00 17.28 -3.13
CA ALA A 308 -1.68 17.16 -4.54
C ALA A 308 -1.37 15.71 -4.92
N PHE A 309 -0.55 14.99 -4.13
CA PHE A 309 -0.25 13.58 -4.39
C PHE A 309 -1.53 12.72 -4.49
N ARG A 310 -2.49 12.94 -3.59
CA ARG A 310 -3.77 12.22 -3.60
C ARG A 310 -4.63 12.59 -4.80
N GLU A 311 -4.69 13.87 -5.12
CA GLU A 311 -5.43 14.36 -6.27
C GLU A 311 -4.88 13.80 -7.59
N GLU A 312 -3.55 13.84 -7.77
CA GLU A 312 -2.87 13.26 -8.93
C GLU A 312 -3.03 11.73 -8.98
N ALA A 313 -3.02 11.05 -7.83
CA ALA A 313 -3.29 9.60 -7.79
C ALA A 313 -4.72 9.28 -8.25
N TYR A 314 -5.71 10.06 -7.82
CA TYR A 314 -7.09 9.90 -8.26
C TYR A 314 -7.32 10.32 -9.70
N ARG A 315 -6.48 11.19 -10.26
CA ARG A 315 -6.49 11.53 -11.69
C ARG A 315 -5.83 10.46 -12.57
N GLY A 316 -5.10 9.52 -11.98
CA GLY A 316 -4.32 8.52 -12.73
C GLY A 316 -2.95 9.04 -13.19
N ASN A 317 -2.46 10.13 -12.59
CA ASN A 317 -1.18 10.74 -12.92
C ASN A 317 -0.04 10.23 -12.03
N ILE A 318 -0.34 9.59 -10.89
CA ILE A 318 0.67 8.83 -10.14
C ILE A 318 0.73 7.41 -10.71
N LEU A 319 1.85 7.08 -11.34
CA LEU A 319 2.14 5.76 -11.88
C LEU A 319 2.92 4.94 -10.86
N HIS A 320 2.57 3.67 -10.67
CA HIS A 320 3.28 2.78 -9.76
C HIS A 320 3.34 1.34 -10.29
N GLU A 321 4.41 0.65 -9.91
CA GLU A 321 4.58 -0.78 -10.10
C GLU A 321 4.09 -1.55 -8.87
N PRO A 322 3.76 -2.85 -9.00
CA PRO A 322 3.38 -3.67 -7.85
C PRO A 322 4.41 -3.58 -6.72
N ASN A 323 4.04 -2.94 -5.61
CA ASN A 323 4.89 -2.75 -4.45
C ASN A 323 4.09 -3.02 -3.15
N PRO A 324 4.13 -4.26 -2.64
CA PRO A 324 3.43 -4.67 -1.42
C PRO A 324 3.70 -3.79 -0.20
N LEU A 325 4.93 -3.30 -0.07
CA LEU A 325 5.36 -2.49 1.07
C LEU A 325 4.73 -1.10 0.99
N LEU A 326 4.75 -0.49 -0.20
CA LEU A 326 4.13 0.81 -0.44
C LEU A 326 2.61 0.72 -0.32
N ASP A 327 1.97 -0.29 -0.93
CA ASP A 327 0.53 -0.51 -0.83
C ASP A 327 0.07 -0.67 0.62
N TRP A 328 0.82 -1.45 1.41
CA TRP A 328 0.55 -1.60 2.83
C TRP A 328 0.67 -0.26 3.55
N ALA A 329 1.75 0.49 3.35
CA ALA A 329 1.96 1.80 3.96
C ALA A 329 0.85 2.81 3.60
N ILE A 330 0.41 2.84 2.35
CA ILE A 330 -0.69 3.71 1.89
C ILE A 330 -2.00 3.30 2.56
N SER A 331 -2.30 1.99 2.62
CA SER A 331 -3.54 1.50 3.25
C SER A 331 -3.63 1.81 4.75
N ASN A 332 -2.49 1.99 5.40
CA ASN A 332 -2.40 2.36 6.82
C ASN A 332 -2.39 3.87 7.06
N ALA A 333 -2.23 4.67 6.00
CA ALA A 333 -2.06 6.11 6.11
C ALA A 333 -3.38 6.78 6.46
N VAL A 334 -3.37 7.53 7.56
CA VAL A 334 -4.49 8.38 7.96
C VAL A 334 -4.03 9.83 7.99
N THR A 335 -4.97 10.76 7.84
CA THR A 335 -4.70 12.19 7.89
C THR A 335 -5.20 12.80 9.19
N LYS A 336 -4.48 13.82 9.66
CA LYS A 336 -5.03 14.83 10.56
C LYS A 336 -5.35 16.08 9.77
N ARG A 337 -6.39 16.80 10.19
CA ARG A 337 -6.84 18.06 9.57
C ARG A 337 -6.73 19.20 10.57
N ASP A 338 -6.29 20.38 10.11
CA ASP A 338 -6.36 21.61 10.91
C ASP A 338 -7.64 22.41 10.62
N HIS A 339 -7.80 23.56 11.29
CA HIS A 339 -8.95 24.45 11.13
C HIS A 339 -9.03 25.12 9.75
N ASN A 340 -7.93 25.16 8.99
CA ASN A 340 -7.83 25.72 7.64
C ASN A 340 -7.92 24.62 6.58
N GLU A 341 -8.45 23.45 6.94
CA GLU A 341 -8.62 22.31 6.05
C GLU A 341 -7.31 21.72 5.49
N ASN A 342 -6.15 22.10 6.04
CA ASN A 342 -4.88 21.48 5.70
C ASN A 342 -4.83 20.06 6.24
N ILE A 343 -4.22 19.16 5.47
CA ILE A 343 -4.08 17.75 5.84
C ILE A 343 -2.61 17.39 5.96
N LEU A 344 -2.29 16.46 6.84
CA LEU A 344 -0.96 15.86 6.95
C LEU A 344 -1.14 14.40 7.33
N LEU A 345 -0.25 13.52 6.86
CA LEU A 345 -0.21 12.16 7.37
C LEU A 345 0.03 12.16 8.89
N ASP A 346 -0.77 11.37 9.61
CA ASP A 346 -0.72 11.27 11.07
C ASP A 346 -0.19 9.91 11.50
N LYS A 347 1.14 9.80 11.56
CA LYS A 347 1.87 8.60 11.98
C LYS A 347 1.44 8.08 13.37
N ALA A 348 0.95 8.95 14.25
CA ALA A 348 0.50 8.56 15.60
C ALA A 348 -0.90 7.94 15.61
N LYS A 349 -1.75 8.32 14.65
CA LYS A 349 -3.10 7.75 14.49
C LYS A 349 -3.15 6.57 13.52
N SER A 350 -2.14 6.44 12.65
CA SER A 350 -2.01 5.29 11.77
C SER A 350 -1.86 4.01 12.59
N THR A 351 -2.65 2.99 12.23
CA THR A 351 -2.67 1.68 12.91
C THR A 351 -1.34 0.93 12.76
N ASN A 352 -0.61 1.22 11.70
CA ASN A 352 0.62 0.55 11.28
C ASN A 352 1.59 1.56 10.65
N ARG A 353 2.76 1.09 10.19
CA ARG A 353 3.80 1.93 9.59
C ARG A 353 3.32 2.57 8.28
N ILE A 354 3.79 3.79 8.06
CA ILE A 354 3.49 4.62 6.88
C ILE A 354 4.76 5.23 6.26
N ASP A 355 5.92 4.81 6.75
CA ASP A 355 7.24 5.35 6.40
C ASP A 355 7.47 5.35 4.88
N PRO A 356 7.10 4.30 4.11
CA PRO A 356 7.20 4.32 2.64
C PRO A 356 6.44 5.46 1.95
N ILE A 357 5.17 5.69 2.30
CA ILE A 357 4.40 6.78 1.68
C ILE A 357 4.85 8.15 2.17
N ALA A 358 5.29 8.28 3.43
CA ALA A 358 5.88 9.53 3.92
C ALA A 358 7.16 9.89 3.14
N ALA A 359 8.01 8.91 2.87
CA ALA A 359 9.22 9.09 2.05
C ALA A 359 8.88 9.50 0.60
N VAL A 360 7.85 8.89 -0.01
CA VAL A 360 7.37 9.27 -1.35
C VAL A 360 6.82 10.70 -1.35
N ILE A 361 6.02 11.10 -0.36
CA ILE A 361 5.49 12.47 -0.28
C ILE A 361 6.62 13.50 -0.09
N ASN A 362 7.68 13.17 0.66
CA ASN A 362 8.85 14.04 0.77
C ASN A 362 9.51 14.27 -0.60
N ALA A 363 9.73 13.21 -1.39
CA ALA A 363 10.25 13.33 -2.75
C ALA A 363 9.30 14.13 -3.66
N PHE A 364 8.01 13.79 -3.61
CA PHE A 364 6.97 14.42 -4.41
C PHE A 364 6.85 15.91 -4.13
N SER A 365 7.06 16.35 -2.88
CA SER A 365 7.03 17.77 -2.50
C SER A 365 8.02 18.63 -3.28
N ARG A 366 9.12 18.02 -3.78
CA ARG A 366 10.13 18.70 -4.59
C ARG A 366 9.93 18.51 -6.07
N ALA A 367 9.60 17.28 -6.50
CA ALA A 367 9.25 16.99 -7.89
C ALA A 367 8.08 17.85 -8.38
N TYR A 368 7.03 17.99 -7.56
CA TYR A 368 5.82 18.76 -7.87
C TYR A 368 6.07 20.28 -7.92
N VAL A 369 6.97 20.80 -7.08
CA VAL A 369 7.33 22.23 -7.12
C VAL A 369 8.22 22.54 -8.32
N ALA A 370 9.13 21.64 -8.69
CA ALA A 370 9.97 21.82 -9.87
C ALA A 370 9.14 21.90 -11.17
N GLU A 371 7.99 21.24 -11.23
CA GLU A 371 7.00 21.42 -12.31
C GLU A 371 6.41 22.84 -12.31
N LEU A 372 5.96 23.32 -11.15
CA LEU A 372 5.35 24.65 -11.02
C LEU A 372 6.35 25.80 -11.26
N GLU A 373 7.63 25.55 -11.01
CA GLU A 373 8.73 26.49 -11.15
C GLU A 373 9.56 26.23 -12.42
N ASP A 374 9.00 25.71 -13.52
CA ASP A 374 9.72 25.73 -14.82
C ASP A 374 9.94 27.18 -15.28
N LEU A 375 10.96 27.78 -14.67
CA LEU A 375 11.47 29.11 -14.89
C LEU A 375 11.98 29.24 -16.32
N SER A 376 12.23 28.14 -17.03
CA SER A 376 12.57 28.18 -18.45
C SER A 376 11.41 28.77 -19.25
N GLU A 377 10.17 28.35 -18.97
CA GLU A 377 8.98 28.86 -19.64
C GLU A 377 8.68 30.31 -19.23
N TYR A 378 8.84 30.64 -17.94
CA TYR A 378 8.68 32.03 -17.44
C TYR A 378 9.75 32.98 -17.98
N VAL A 379 11.02 32.61 -17.97
CA VAL A 379 12.14 33.42 -18.51
C VAL A 379 12.05 33.58 -20.03
N LEU A 380 11.46 32.60 -20.72
CA LEU A 380 11.18 32.67 -22.16
C LEU A 380 9.83 33.34 -22.48
N SER A 381 9.02 33.66 -21.47
CA SER A 381 7.74 34.36 -21.65
C SER A 381 7.95 35.87 -21.83
N ASP A 382 7.03 36.50 -22.56
CA ASP A 382 7.02 37.96 -22.75
C ASP A 382 6.77 38.74 -21.43
N GLU A 383 6.45 38.05 -20.34
CA GLU A 383 6.21 38.62 -19.02
C GLU A 383 7.50 38.78 -18.18
N PHE A 384 8.63 38.24 -18.63
CA PHE A 384 9.91 38.38 -17.94
C PHE A 384 10.61 39.71 -18.29
N SER A 385 10.87 40.54 -17.27
CA SER A 385 11.67 41.77 -17.41
C SER A 385 12.77 41.84 -16.36
N LEU A 386 13.99 42.22 -16.78
CA LEU A 386 15.20 42.33 -15.95
C LEU A 386 15.14 43.43 -14.88
#